data_AF-A0A2V7VCN5-F1
#
_entry.id   AF-A0A2V7VCN5-F1
#
_cell.length_a   1.000
_cell.length_b   1.000
_cell.length_c   1.000
_cell.angle_alpha   90.00
_cell.angle_beta   90.00
_cell.angle_gamma   90.00
#
_symmetry.space_group_name_H-M   'P 1'
#
loop_
_entity.id
_entity.type
_entity.pdbx_description
1 polymer ?
#
loop_
_entity_poly.entity_id
_entity_poly.type
_entity_poly.pdbx_seq_one_letter_code
_entity_poly.pdbx_strand_id
1 'polypeptide(L)'
;DLVPGAVVVRSGRIVDVVRGPAGDLPAPVHQAAIVSPGFIDLQVNGGFGVEIGDSAQAILHLAARLPATGVTAFLPTLVSSSAEVYPRACQAFLASRGAAGALPLGLHLEGPFISARRLGAHRKSAVASAPPGLYDPFLEHDILRLVTLAPEVEDGLARIRRLRTHQVVVSLGHTDATYEELVQGIDAGATMVTHLYNAMSGFNHRTPGTVGAALLDDRVVVGLIADGVHSHRASVRLALRAKGADRVALVTDAIAGAGMEPGVYSLDGQEVLVDETAARLEDGTLAGSVLALDQAVRNVVAWTGSGVAEACRMASEVPARLLGLRAKGRLAVGFDADLVLLDDELRVRATFAEGRCLFHRPPTLSLPT
;
A
#
# COMPACT_ATOMS: atom_id res chain seq x y z
N ASP A 1 -8.80 -15.84 -13.01
CA ASP A 1 -7.99 -16.98 -13.51
C ASP A 1 -6.93 -16.52 -14.46
N LEU A 2 -5.80 -17.24 -14.51
CA LEU A 2 -4.79 -17.08 -15.54
C LEU A 2 -5.26 -17.79 -16.80
N VAL A 3 -5.17 -17.11 -17.94
CA VAL A 3 -5.50 -17.66 -19.25
C VAL A 3 -4.42 -17.24 -20.24
N PRO A 4 -4.04 -18.08 -21.22
CA PRO A 4 -3.23 -17.64 -22.34
C PRO A 4 -3.89 -16.45 -23.02
N GLY A 5 -3.11 -15.48 -23.46
CA GLY A 5 -3.65 -14.27 -24.06
C GLY A 5 -2.62 -13.18 -24.30
N ALA A 6 -3.10 -12.03 -24.74
CA ALA A 6 -2.30 -10.83 -24.97
C ALA A 6 -3.07 -9.57 -24.57
N VAL A 7 -2.33 -8.53 -24.16
CA VAL A 7 -2.88 -7.20 -23.90
C VAL A 7 -2.33 -6.26 -24.97
N VAL A 8 -3.21 -5.65 -25.77
CA VAL A 8 -2.81 -4.73 -26.84
C VAL A 8 -2.91 -3.31 -26.31
N VAL A 9 -1.83 -2.55 -26.48
CA VAL A 9 -1.69 -1.18 -25.96
C VAL A 9 -1.53 -0.20 -27.11
N ARG A 10 -2.24 0.93 -27.05
CA ARG A 10 -2.07 2.05 -27.97
C ARG A 10 -2.24 3.36 -27.22
N SER A 11 -1.31 4.30 -27.41
CA SER A 11 -1.35 5.64 -26.80
C SER A 11 -1.59 5.59 -25.28
N GLY A 12 -0.90 4.67 -24.61
CA GLY A 12 -0.96 4.47 -23.15
C GLY A 12 -2.25 3.85 -22.60
N ARG A 13 -3.13 3.36 -23.48
CA ARG A 13 -4.38 2.69 -23.11
C ARG A 13 -4.40 1.25 -23.57
N ILE A 14 -5.05 0.40 -22.80
CA ILE A 14 -5.42 -0.96 -23.23
C ILE A 14 -6.54 -0.82 -24.28
N VAL A 15 -6.30 -1.32 -25.49
CA VAL A 15 -7.27 -1.30 -26.58
C VAL A 15 -7.85 -2.67 -26.89
N ASP A 16 -7.19 -3.75 -26.47
CA ASP A 16 -7.70 -5.10 -26.59
C ASP A 16 -7.12 -6.03 -25.51
N VAL A 17 -7.89 -7.07 -25.14
CA VAL A 17 -7.49 -8.15 -24.24
C VAL A 17 -7.87 -9.47 -24.90
N VAL A 18 -6.92 -10.07 -25.60
CA VAL A 18 -7.09 -11.32 -26.34
C VAL A 18 -7.03 -12.48 -25.35
N ARG A 19 -8.02 -13.38 -25.41
CA ARG A 19 -8.05 -14.64 -24.63
C ARG A 19 -7.87 -15.83 -25.55
N GLY A 20 -6.94 -16.71 -25.22
CA GLY A 20 -6.52 -17.85 -26.04
C GLY A 20 -5.23 -17.56 -26.82
N PRO A 21 -4.86 -18.43 -27.77
CA PRO A 21 -3.70 -18.22 -28.63
C PRO A 21 -3.83 -16.88 -29.37
N ALA A 22 -2.87 -15.99 -29.17
CA ALA A 22 -2.80 -14.77 -29.95
C ALA A 22 -2.32 -15.11 -31.37
N GLY A 23 -3.02 -14.61 -32.38
CA GLY A 23 -2.56 -14.62 -33.77
C GLY A 23 -1.48 -13.55 -34.01
N ASP A 24 -1.53 -12.87 -35.14
CA ASP A 24 -0.61 -11.76 -35.43
C ASP A 24 -0.87 -10.58 -34.48
N LEU A 25 0.11 -10.27 -33.63
CA LEU A 25 0.10 -9.13 -32.71
C LEU A 25 0.88 -7.94 -33.29
N PRO A 26 0.45 -6.70 -33.02
CA PRO A 26 1.22 -5.52 -33.41
C PRO A 26 2.55 -5.46 -32.65
N ALA A 27 3.63 -5.11 -33.34
CA ALA A 27 4.96 -4.96 -32.75
C ALA A 27 5.11 -3.59 -32.03
N PRO A 28 5.99 -3.50 -31.00
CA PRO A 28 6.79 -4.57 -30.42
C PRO A 28 5.96 -5.50 -29.51
N VAL A 29 6.32 -6.79 -29.49
CA VAL A 29 5.70 -7.79 -28.60
C VAL A 29 6.64 -8.08 -27.43
N HIS A 30 6.13 -7.93 -26.21
CA HIS A 30 6.83 -8.29 -24.98
C HIS A 30 6.27 -9.61 -24.44
N GLN A 31 7.12 -10.64 -24.37
CA GLN A 31 6.75 -11.95 -23.82
C GLN A 31 6.97 -11.99 -22.31
N ALA A 32 6.04 -12.59 -21.57
CA ALA A 32 6.13 -12.82 -20.13
C ALA A 32 5.34 -14.07 -19.76
N ALA A 33 5.67 -14.69 -18.62
CA ALA A 33 4.89 -15.81 -18.10
C ALA A 33 3.50 -15.32 -17.68
N ILE A 34 3.44 -14.17 -17.01
CA ILE A 34 2.19 -13.52 -16.57
C ILE A 34 2.25 -12.03 -16.89
N VAL A 35 1.13 -11.51 -17.38
CA VAL A 35 0.84 -10.07 -17.45
C VAL A 35 -0.23 -9.74 -16.41
N SER A 36 0.07 -8.81 -15.52
CA SER A 36 -0.82 -8.32 -14.46
C SER A 36 -1.09 -6.82 -14.66
N PRO A 37 -2.21 -6.27 -14.14
CA PRO A 37 -2.28 -4.83 -13.90
C PRO A 37 -1.11 -4.36 -13.04
N GLY A 38 -0.68 -3.12 -13.24
CA GLY A 38 0.28 -2.40 -12.40
C GLY A 38 -0.11 -2.46 -10.93
N PHE A 39 0.86 -2.72 -10.06
CA PHE A 39 0.58 -2.78 -8.62
C PHE A 39 0.42 -1.37 -8.03
N ILE A 40 -0.42 -1.26 -6.99
CA ILE A 40 -0.72 -0.02 -6.28
C ILE A 40 -0.45 -0.23 -4.79
N ASP A 41 0.52 0.49 -4.26
CA ASP A 41 0.87 0.43 -2.85
C ASP A 41 0.22 1.57 -2.06
N LEU A 42 -0.58 1.25 -1.05
CA LEU A 42 -1.33 2.23 -0.28
C LEU A 42 -0.58 2.77 0.94
N GLN A 43 0.54 2.15 1.32
CA GLN A 43 1.28 2.51 2.52
C GLN A 43 2.78 2.36 2.27
N VAL A 44 3.44 3.47 1.97
CA VAL A 44 4.88 3.55 1.69
C VAL A 44 5.42 4.74 2.48
N ASN A 45 6.19 4.51 3.54
CA ASN A 45 6.84 5.55 4.34
C ASN A 45 8.22 5.92 3.78
N GLY A 46 8.84 4.99 3.07
CA GLY A 46 10.15 5.14 2.46
C GLY A 46 10.57 3.92 1.65
N GLY A 47 11.83 3.92 1.24
CA GLY A 47 12.46 2.84 0.50
C GLY A 47 13.70 3.33 -0.24
N PHE A 48 14.57 2.41 -0.64
CA PHE A 48 15.78 2.68 -1.41
C PHE A 48 16.66 3.79 -0.80
N GLY A 49 16.77 3.80 0.53
CA GLY A 49 17.61 4.70 1.31
C GLY A 49 16.99 6.06 1.64
N VAL A 50 15.73 6.30 1.25
CA VAL A 50 15.04 7.57 1.56
C VAL A 50 13.75 7.36 2.33
N GLU A 51 13.48 8.30 3.23
CA GLU A 51 12.21 8.45 3.92
C GLU A 51 11.41 9.57 3.25
N ILE A 52 10.08 9.45 3.16
CA ILE A 52 9.23 10.49 2.55
C ILE A 52 9.27 11.78 3.36
N GLY A 53 8.88 11.72 4.65
CA GLY A 53 8.78 12.88 5.52
C GLY A 53 8.14 14.10 4.83
N ASP A 54 8.88 15.20 4.75
CA ASP A 54 8.53 16.41 4.01
C ASP A 54 9.41 16.65 2.76
N SER A 55 9.89 15.60 2.11
CA SER A 55 10.86 15.67 1.01
C SER A 55 10.27 15.35 -0.36
N ALA A 56 10.20 16.35 -1.25
CA ALA A 56 9.77 16.15 -2.64
C ALA A 56 10.74 15.23 -3.38
N GLN A 57 12.04 15.35 -3.12
CA GLN A 57 13.09 14.53 -3.72
C GLN A 57 12.94 13.06 -3.33
N ALA A 58 12.54 12.77 -2.08
CA ALA A 58 12.27 11.40 -1.65
C ALA A 58 11.09 10.80 -2.43
N ILE A 59 9.98 11.54 -2.59
CA ILE A 59 8.84 11.09 -3.38
C ILE A 59 9.24 10.81 -4.84
N LEU A 60 10.01 11.71 -5.46
CA LEU A 60 10.51 11.54 -6.83
C LEU A 60 11.47 10.34 -6.97
N HIS A 61 12.33 10.12 -5.98
CA HIS A 61 13.24 8.98 -5.94
C HIS A 61 12.47 7.66 -5.83
N LEU A 62 11.47 7.59 -4.94
CA LEU A 62 10.60 6.43 -4.80
C LEU A 62 9.82 6.17 -6.09
N ALA A 63 9.24 7.20 -6.71
CA ALA A 63 8.55 7.09 -7.99
C ALA A 63 9.43 6.43 -9.06
N ALA A 64 10.72 6.78 -9.12
CA ALA A 64 11.66 6.19 -10.08
C ALA A 64 12.06 4.74 -9.76
N ARG A 65 12.01 4.32 -8.49
CA ARG A 65 12.58 3.04 -8.02
C ARG A 65 11.54 1.95 -7.76
N LEU A 66 10.35 2.32 -7.29
CA LEU A 66 9.22 1.42 -7.04
C LEU A 66 8.80 0.56 -8.26
N PRO A 67 8.94 1.01 -9.53
CA PRO A 67 8.66 0.13 -10.68
C PRO A 67 9.48 -1.16 -10.71
N ALA A 68 10.64 -1.22 -10.04
CA ALA A 68 11.42 -2.46 -9.91
C ALA A 68 10.70 -3.56 -9.10
N THR A 69 9.67 -3.21 -8.33
CA THR A 69 8.82 -4.10 -7.52
C THR A 69 7.39 -4.20 -8.08
N GLY A 70 7.18 -3.77 -9.33
CA GLY A 70 5.90 -3.88 -10.04
C GLY A 70 4.90 -2.75 -9.73
N VAL A 71 5.28 -1.83 -8.84
CA VAL A 71 4.45 -0.69 -8.44
C VAL A 71 4.41 0.35 -9.57
N THR A 72 3.22 0.69 -10.04
CA THR A 72 2.99 1.76 -11.03
C THR A 72 2.31 2.99 -10.43
N ALA A 73 1.71 2.85 -9.23
CA ALA A 73 1.14 3.96 -8.48
C ALA A 73 1.24 3.69 -6.99
N PHE A 74 1.33 4.74 -6.17
CA PHE A 74 1.48 4.58 -4.73
C PHE A 74 0.97 5.79 -3.94
N LEU A 75 0.80 5.62 -2.64
CA LEU A 75 0.57 6.71 -1.69
C LEU A 75 1.83 6.93 -0.85
N PRO A 76 2.58 8.03 -1.07
CA PRO A 76 3.55 8.49 -0.09
C PRO A 76 2.85 8.68 1.26
N THR A 77 3.39 8.02 2.27
CA THR A 77 2.82 7.96 3.62
C THR A 77 3.63 8.82 4.57
N LEU A 78 2.93 9.68 5.31
CA LEU A 78 3.49 10.46 6.40
C LEU A 78 2.94 9.90 7.72
N VAL A 79 3.83 9.35 8.55
CA VAL A 79 3.53 8.94 9.92
C VAL A 79 3.30 10.15 10.84
N SER A 80 2.77 9.92 12.04
CA SER A 80 2.63 10.96 13.08
C SER A 80 3.94 11.71 13.30
N SER A 81 3.99 12.94 12.80
CA SER A 81 5.13 13.84 12.93
C SER A 81 4.74 15.12 13.67
N SER A 82 5.71 16.01 13.89
CA SER A 82 5.48 17.31 14.52
C SER A 82 4.63 18.23 13.62
N ALA A 83 3.91 19.17 14.24
CA ALA A 83 2.90 19.98 13.56
C ALA A 83 3.46 20.79 12.36
N GLU A 84 4.72 21.21 12.44
CA GLU A 84 5.44 21.94 11.40
C GLU A 84 5.85 21.10 10.18
N VAL A 85 5.78 19.77 10.26
CA VAL A 85 6.09 18.87 9.14
C VAL A 85 4.91 18.83 8.16
N TYR A 86 3.67 18.87 8.62
CA TYR A 86 2.50 18.71 7.74
C TYR A 86 2.38 19.78 6.64
N PRO A 87 2.53 21.09 6.92
CA PRO A 87 2.52 22.09 5.85
C PRO A 87 3.66 21.88 4.85
N ARG A 88 4.85 21.46 5.32
CA ARG A 88 6.00 21.19 4.46
C ARG A 88 5.77 19.94 3.60
N ALA A 89 5.22 18.86 4.16
CA ALA A 89 4.84 17.66 3.42
C ALA A 89 3.78 17.94 2.35
N CYS A 90 2.81 18.81 2.65
CA CYS A 90 1.85 19.29 1.65
C CYS A 90 2.56 19.96 0.47
N GLN A 91 3.49 20.89 0.73
CA GLN A 91 4.26 21.55 -0.32
C GLN A 91 5.18 20.58 -1.07
N ALA A 92 5.82 19.65 -0.37
CA ALA A 92 6.68 18.63 -0.95
C ALA A 92 5.93 17.74 -1.94
N PHE A 93 4.73 17.30 -1.58
CA PHE A 93 3.89 16.52 -2.50
C PHE A 93 3.51 17.34 -3.73
N LEU A 94 3.09 18.60 -3.56
CA LEU A 94 2.76 19.48 -4.69
C LEU A 94 3.96 19.67 -5.63
N ALA A 95 5.17 19.83 -5.09
CA ALA A 95 6.41 19.94 -5.85
C ALA A 95 6.83 18.63 -6.54
N SER A 96 6.36 17.48 -6.06
CA SER A 96 6.62 16.16 -6.67
C SER A 96 5.65 15.81 -7.82
N ARG A 97 4.60 16.62 -8.05
CA ARG A 97 3.65 16.37 -9.14
C ARG A 97 4.38 16.32 -10.49
N GLY A 98 3.99 15.37 -11.34
CA GLY A 98 4.67 15.12 -12.62
C GLY A 98 5.93 14.26 -12.50
N ALA A 99 6.11 13.56 -11.37
CA ALA A 99 7.14 12.55 -11.19
C ALA A 99 7.25 11.60 -12.39
N ALA A 100 8.48 11.33 -12.83
CA ALA A 100 8.74 10.24 -13.77
C ALA A 100 8.77 8.91 -13.01
N GLY A 101 8.09 7.89 -13.51
CA GLY A 101 8.01 6.58 -12.86
C GLY A 101 6.61 6.25 -12.35
N ALA A 102 6.55 5.56 -11.21
CA ALA A 102 5.30 5.25 -10.53
C ALA A 102 4.59 6.54 -10.08
N LEU A 103 3.27 6.61 -10.25
CA LEU A 103 2.46 7.79 -9.97
C LEU A 103 2.17 7.95 -8.47
N PRO A 104 2.59 9.05 -7.82
CA PRO A 104 2.09 9.41 -6.50
C PRO A 104 0.62 9.85 -6.61
N LEU A 105 -0.32 9.07 -6.06
CA LEU A 105 -1.77 9.29 -6.24
C LEU A 105 -2.34 10.42 -5.36
N GLY A 106 -1.55 10.86 -4.39
CA GLY A 106 -1.93 11.70 -3.26
C GLY A 106 -1.21 11.20 -2.01
N LEU A 107 -1.50 11.79 -0.86
CA LEU A 107 -0.89 11.43 0.41
C LEU A 107 -1.76 10.45 1.20
N HIS A 108 -1.08 9.56 1.91
CA HIS A 108 -1.59 8.85 3.07
C HIS A 108 -1.06 9.54 4.33
N LEU A 109 -1.95 10.00 5.21
CA LEU A 109 -1.57 10.44 6.55
C LEU A 109 -1.87 9.33 7.55
N GLU A 110 -0.82 8.71 8.08
CA GLU A 110 -0.96 7.69 9.12
C GLU A 110 -0.89 8.35 10.50
N GLY A 111 -2.05 8.66 11.05
CA GLY A 111 -2.18 9.52 12.22
C GLY A 111 -2.29 11.00 11.85
N PRO A 112 -2.01 11.92 12.81
CA PRO A 112 -1.63 11.66 14.20
C PRO A 112 -2.80 11.40 15.16
N PHE A 113 -4.06 11.44 14.71
CA PHE A 113 -5.23 11.15 15.54
C PHE A 113 -5.43 9.65 15.76
N ILE A 114 -4.49 9.04 16.49
CA ILE A 114 -4.41 7.61 16.79
C ILE A 114 -4.35 7.37 18.31
N SER A 115 -4.56 6.13 18.73
CA SER A 115 -4.62 5.76 20.14
C SER A 115 -3.23 5.82 20.79
N ALA A 116 -3.11 6.55 21.89
CA ALA A 116 -1.89 6.55 22.71
C ALA A 116 -1.54 5.16 23.30
N ARG A 117 -2.49 4.21 23.27
CA ARG A 117 -2.31 2.82 23.71
C ARG A 117 -1.76 1.91 22.61
N ARG A 118 -1.72 2.39 21.36
CA ARG A 118 -1.33 1.64 20.16
C ARG A 118 -0.44 2.46 19.25
N LEU A 119 0.58 3.11 19.83
CA LEU A 119 1.49 3.97 19.08
C LEU A 119 2.32 3.20 18.04
N GLY A 120 2.77 1.98 18.33
CA GLY A 120 3.75 1.31 17.49
C GLY A 120 5.00 2.19 17.37
N ALA A 121 5.45 2.45 16.15
CA ALA A 121 6.59 3.35 15.89
C ALA A 121 6.24 4.85 15.90
N HIS A 122 4.98 5.24 16.13
CA HIS A 122 4.60 6.65 16.15
C HIS A 122 5.05 7.34 17.44
N ARG A 123 5.58 8.57 17.30
CA ARG A 123 5.99 9.34 18.48
C ARG A 123 4.80 9.80 19.31
N LYS A 124 4.87 9.52 20.61
CA LYS A 124 3.86 9.96 21.59
C LYS A 124 3.67 11.48 21.60
N SER A 125 4.75 12.25 21.47
CA SER A 125 4.71 13.72 21.46
C SER A 125 3.99 14.27 20.22
N ALA A 126 4.22 13.67 19.04
CA ALA A 126 3.54 14.04 17.80
C ALA A 126 2.03 13.80 17.89
N VAL A 127 1.62 12.63 18.41
CA VAL A 127 0.20 12.30 18.64
C VAL A 127 -0.46 13.26 19.62
N ALA A 128 0.21 13.57 20.73
CA ALA A 128 -0.35 14.44 21.77
C ALA A 128 -0.47 15.93 21.38
N SER A 129 0.33 16.38 20.41
CA SER A 129 0.40 17.81 20.02
C SER A 129 -0.29 18.12 18.68
N ALA A 130 -1.02 17.16 18.12
CA ALA A 130 -1.70 17.30 16.83
C ALA A 130 -2.76 18.41 16.84
N PRO A 131 -2.65 19.45 15.99
CA PRO A 131 -3.64 20.51 15.93
C PRO A 131 -4.95 20.02 15.28
N PRO A 132 -6.15 20.44 15.75
CA PRO A 132 -7.42 19.92 15.23
C PRO A 132 -7.64 20.07 13.72
N GLY A 133 -7.11 21.14 13.11
CA GLY A 133 -7.21 21.46 11.68
C GLY A 133 -6.07 20.92 10.80
N LEU A 134 -5.29 19.95 11.29
CA LEU A 134 -4.10 19.42 10.59
C LEU A 134 -4.37 18.97 9.15
N TYR A 135 -5.58 18.47 8.86
CA TYR A 135 -5.94 17.97 7.53
C TYR A 135 -6.31 19.08 6.53
N ASP A 136 -6.58 20.30 7.01
CA ASP A 136 -7.18 21.37 6.20
C ASP A 136 -6.36 21.70 4.94
N PRO A 137 -5.02 21.90 5.00
CA PRO A 137 -4.23 22.22 3.81
C PRO A 137 -4.27 21.12 2.74
N PHE A 138 -4.29 19.85 3.16
CA PHE A 138 -4.29 18.72 2.24
C PHE A 138 -5.64 18.53 1.54
N LEU A 139 -6.73 18.85 2.25
CA LEU A 139 -8.09 18.84 1.71
C LEU A 139 -8.30 20.01 0.74
N GLU A 140 -7.79 21.20 1.06
CA GLU A 140 -7.87 22.38 0.19
C GLU A 140 -7.16 22.16 -1.16
N HIS A 141 -6.01 21.47 -1.14
CA HIS A 141 -5.26 21.15 -2.35
C HIS A 141 -5.72 19.88 -3.09
N ASP A 142 -6.72 19.17 -2.55
CA ASP A 142 -7.19 17.88 -3.06
C ASP A 142 -6.04 16.88 -3.28
N ILE A 143 -5.18 16.73 -2.27
CA ILE A 143 -4.05 15.77 -2.30
C ILE A 143 -4.18 14.67 -1.26
N LEU A 144 -5.08 14.80 -0.29
CA LEU A 144 -5.33 13.74 0.69
C LEU A 144 -6.14 12.61 0.05
N ARG A 145 -5.69 11.36 0.18
CA ARG A 145 -6.37 10.19 -0.39
C ARG A 145 -6.70 9.13 0.65
N LEU A 146 -5.83 8.96 1.64
CA LEU A 146 -5.99 8.00 2.72
C LEU A 146 -5.63 8.65 4.06
N VAL A 147 -6.40 8.37 5.09
CA VAL A 147 -6.08 8.73 6.47
C VAL A 147 -6.22 7.49 7.35
N THR A 148 -5.18 7.15 8.11
CA THR A 148 -5.31 6.23 9.24
C THR A 148 -5.63 7.04 10.49
N LEU A 149 -6.72 6.70 11.19
CA LEU A 149 -7.03 7.25 12.50
C LEU A 149 -7.68 6.19 13.39
N ALA A 150 -7.71 6.44 14.70
CA ALA A 150 -8.38 5.58 15.66
C ALA A 150 -9.80 6.11 15.94
N PRO A 151 -10.87 5.29 15.83
CA PRO A 151 -12.24 5.78 15.98
C PRO A 151 -12.60 6.20 17.41
N GLU A 152 -11.92 5.65 18.42
CA GLU A 152 -12.19 5.89 19.84
C GLU A 152 -11.54 7.16 20.41
N VAL A 153 -10.70 7.85 19.63
CA VAL A 153 -10.06 9.10 20.06
C VAL A 153 -11.04 10.27 20.00
N GLU A 154 -10.69 11.37 20.66
CA GLU A 154 -11.48 12.59 20.65
C GLU A 154 -11.80 13.05 19.22
N ASP A 155 -13.08 13.34 18.98
CA ASP A 155 -13.65 13.67 17.67
C ASP A 155 -13.45 12.62 16.56
N GLY A 156 -13.01 11.39 16.87
CA GLY A 156 -12.69 10.35 15.88
C GLY A 156 -13.83 10.14 14.87
N LEU A 157 -15.05 9.88 15.34
CA LEU A 157 -16.22 9.70 14.46
C LEU A 157 -16.58 10.95 13.64
N ALA A 158 -16.41 12.16 14.20
CA ALA A 158 -16.66 13.40 13.48
C ALA A 158 -15.62 13.62 12.37
N ARG A 159 -14.34 13.31 12.63
CA ARG A 159 -13.26 13.33 11.65
C ARG A 159 -13.51 12.35 10.51
N ILE A 160 -13.94 11.12 10.81
CA ILE A 160 -14.30 10.12 9.78
C ILE A 160 -15.37 10.67 8.85
N ARG A 161 -16.47 11.20 9.41
CA ARG A 161 -17.58 11.76 8.61
C ARG A 161 -17.12 12.92 7.74
N ARG A 162 -16.29 13.82 8.27
CA ARG A 162 -15.72 14.95 7.52
C ARG A 162 -14.83 14.48 6.38
N LEU A 163 -13.89 13.58 6.62
CA LEU A 163 -12.99 13.07 5.58
C LEU A 163 -13.77 12.38 4.45
N ARG A 164 -14.83 11.64 4.80
CA ARG A 164 -15.72 11.03 3.82
C ARG A 164 -16.41 12.05 2.90
N THR A 165 -16.81 13.23 3.39
CA THR A 165 -17.42 14.26 2.52
C THR A 165 -16.44 14.83 1.50
N HIS A 166 -15.13 14.71 1.76
CA HIS A 166 -14.07 15.05 0.83
C HIS A 166 -13.59 13.86 -0.02
N GLN A 167 -14.32 12.73 -0.01
CA GLN A 167 -13.97 11.50 -0.75
C GLN A 167 -12.60 10.92 -0.37
N VAL A 168 -12.10 11.23 0.83
CA VAL A 168 -10.89 10.63 1.39
C VAL A 168 -11.25 9.26 1.96
N VAL A 169 -10.45 8.24 1.64
CA VAL A 169 -10.58 6.92 2.26
C VAL A 169 -10.13 7.04 3.71
N VAL A 170 -10.98 6.62 4.63
CA VAL A 170 -10.64 6.56 6.04
C VAL A 170 -10.36 5.12 6.43
N SER A 171 -9.20 4.90 7.01
CA SER A 171 -8.72 3.62 7.52
C SER A 171 -8.64 3.63 9.03
N LEU A 172 -9.15 2.60 9.68
CA LEU A 172 -9.09 2.46 11.13
C LEU A 172 -7.80 1.72 11.51
N GLY A 173 -6.92 2.33 12.29
CA GLY A 173 -5.63 1.75 12.65
C GLY A 173 -5.01 2.45 13.85
N HIS A 174 -3.95 1.86 14.42
CA HIS A 174 -3.34 2.35 15.66
C HIS A 174 -4.40 2.61 16.75
N THR A 175 -5.30 1.64 16.94
CA THR A 175 -6.55 1.78 17.69
C THR A 175 -6.68 0.68 18.73
N ASP A 176 -7.02 1.05 19.97
CA ASP A 176 -7.37 0.10 21.02
C ASP A 176 -8.89 -0.08 21.15
N ALA A 177 -9.64 0.29 20.10
CA ALA A 177 -11.08 0.18 20.05
C ALA A 177 -11.57 -1.22 20.40
N THR A 178 -12.70 -1.26 21.09
CA THR A 178 -13.56 -2.45 21.18
C THR A 178 -14.12 -2.83 19.80
N TYR A 179 -14.75 -3.99 19.72
CA TYR A 179 -15.45 -4.41 18.50
C TYR A 179 -16.51 -3.37 18.11
N GLU A 180 -17.30 -2.91 19.08
CA GLU A 180 -18.39 -1.95 18.89
C GLU A 180 -17.88 -0.58 18.45
N GLU A 181 -16.81 -0.07 19.04
CA GLU A 181 -16.19 1.20 18.64
C GLU A 181 -15.61 1.14 17.22
N LEU A 182 -15.02 0.01 16.82
CA LEU A 182 -14.58 -0.17 15.43
C LEU A 182 -15.76 -0.13 14.48
N VAL A 183 -16.84 -0.87 14.78
CA VAL A 183 -18.07 -0.87 13.99
C VAL A 183 -18.67 0.53 13.88
N GLN A 184 -18.66 1.33 14.95
CA GLN A 184 -19.09 2.72 14.90
C GLN A 184 -18.22 3.57 13.96
N GLY A 185 -16.92 3.33 13.90
CA GLY A 185 -16.02 3.95 12.92
C GLY A 185 -16.38 3.59 11.48
N ILE A 186 -16.73 2.33 11.23
CA ILE A 186 -17.20 1.85 9.92
C ILE A 186 -18.55 2.49 9.57
N ASP A 187 -19.48 2.55 10.52
CA ASP A 187 -20.80 3.20 10.36
C ASP A 187 -20.66 4.70 10.08
N ALA A 188 -19.64 5.35 10.63
CA ALA A 188 -19.31 6.75 10.34
C ALA A 188 -18.74 6.95 8.93
N GLY A 189 -18.29 5.88 8.26
CA GLY A 189 -17.88 5.89 6.87
C GLY A 189 -16.45 5.42 6.58
N ALA A 190 -15.75 4.83 7.56
CA ALA A 190 -14.46 4.21 7.30
C ALA A 190 -14.62 2.96 6.41
N THR A 191 -13.71 2.78 5.47
CA THR A 191 -13.77 1.71 4.45
C THR A 191 -12.50 0.86 4.41
N MET A 192 -11.52 1.13 5.28
CA MET A 192 -10.29 0.37 5.39
C MET A 192 -9.89 0.14 6.85
N VAL A 193 -9.04 -0.86 7.10
CA VAL A 193 -8.33 -1.07 8.38
C VAL A 193 -6.83 -1.15 8.12
N THR A 194 -6.03 -0.34 8.82
CA THR A 194 -4.58 -0.20 8.56
C THR A 194 -3.77 -1.23 9.32
N HIS A 195 -2.91 -1.87 8.51
CA HIS A 195 -2.10 -3.07 8.71
C HIS A 195 -2.67 -4.07 9.73
N LEU A 196 -3.73 -4.79 9.33
CA LEU A 196 -4.43 -5.81 10.12
C LEU A 196 -3.48 -6.60 11.03
N TYR A 197 -3.90 -6.78 12.29
CA TYR A 197 -3.17 -7.36 13.43
C TYR A 197 -2.18 -6.43 14.15
N ASN A 198 -1.58 -5.44 13.46
CA ASN A 198 -0.51 -4.62 14.01
C ASN A 198 -1.08 -3.34 14.66
N ALA A 199 -0.51 -2.96 15.81
CA ALA A 199 -0.94 -1.79 16.60
C ALA A 199 -2.47 -1.69 16.78
N MET A 200 -3.14 -2.81 17.09
CA MET A 200 -4.58 -2.81 17.33
C MET A 200 -5.00 -3.75 18.46
N SER A 201 -6.21 -3.57 19.00
CA SER A 201 -6.76 -4.53 19.95
C SER A 201 -6.95 -5.91 19.28
N GLY A 202 -6.39 -6.94 19.92
CA GLY A 202 -6.35 -8.29 19.38
C GLY A 202 -7.69 -9.03 19.49
N PHE A 203 -7.75 -10.22 18.90
CA PHE A 203 -8.92 -11.08 18.97
C PHE A 203 -8.97 -11.92 20.26
N ASN A 204 -10.12 -11.88 20.94
CA ASN A 204 -10.50 -12.84 21.97
C ASN A 204 -11.95 -13.28 21.75
N HIS A 205 -12.28 -14.55 21.99
CA HIS A 205 -13.62 -15.11 21.78
C HIS A 205 -14.76 -14.38 22.53
N ARG A 206 -14.49 -13.66 23.62
CA ARG A 206 -15.49 -12.86 24.36
C ARG A 206 -15.44 -11.37 24.02
N THR A 207 -14.27 -10.90 23.60
CA THR A 207 -14.01 -9.50 23.24
C THR A 207 -13.23 -9.49 21.93
N PRO A 208 -13.92 -9.57 20.78
CA PRO A 208 -13.27 -9.78 19.48
C PRO A 208 -12.32 -8.65 19.06
N GLY A 209 -12.50 -7.45 19.64
CA GLY A 209 -11.66 -6.28 19.39
C GLY A 209 -11.67 -5.83 17.93
N THR A 210 -10.69 -5.00 17.59
CA THR A 210 -10.47 -4.47 16.24
C THR A 210 -10.21 -5.59 15.25
N VAL A 211 -9.37 -6.58 15.60
CA VAL A 211 -9.08 -7.71 14.71
C VAL A 211 -10.36 -8.48 14.35
N GLY A 212 -11.22 -8.75 15.33
CA GLY A 212 -12.48 -9.46 15.10
C GLY A 212 -13.44 -8.67 14.20
N ALA A 213 -13.61 -7.37 14.47
CA ALA A 213 -14.46 -6.50 13.65
C ALA A 213 -13.92 -6.36 12.22
N ALA A 214 -12.61 -6.14 12.04
CA ALA A 214 -11.98 -6.00 10.74
C ALA A 214 -12.14 -7.26 9.86
N LEU A 215 -12.01 -8.45 10.47
CA LEU A 215 -12.15 -9.74 9.80
C LEU A 215 -13.60 -10.07 9.42
N LEU A 216 -14.58 -9.63 10.20
CA LEU A 216 -16.00 -9.98 10.02
C LEU A 216 -16.79 -8.98 9.18
N ASP A 217 -16.41 -7.70 9.16
CA ASP A 217 -17.20 -6.67 8.48
C ASP A 217 -16.82 -6.54 7.00
N ASP A 218 -17.69 -6.98 6.10
CA ASP A 218 -17.46 -6.98 4.64
C ASP A 218 -17.45 -5.58 4.00
N ARG A 219 -17.80 -4.53 4.76
CA ARG A 219 -17.79 -3.14 4.27
C ARG A 219 -16.37 -2.56 4.20
N VAL A 220 -15.41 -3.13 4.92
CA VAL A 220 -14.02 -2.67 4.94
C VAL A 220 -13.07 -3.59 4.18
N VAL A 221 -12.09 -2.97 3.53
CA VAL A 221 -10.87 -3.63 3.06
C VAL A 221 -9.85 -3.68 4.19
N VAL A 222 -9.08 -4.75 4.32
CA VAL A 222 -7.96 -4.82 5.27
C VAL A 222 -6.63 -4.60 4.54
N GLY A 223 -5.82 -3.65 4.99
CA GLY A 223 -4.41 -3.56 4.61
C GLY A 223 -3.63 -4.69 5.27
N LEU A 224 -2.82 -5.42 4.52
CA LEU A 224 -2.07 -6.57 5.02
C LEU A 224 -0.61 -6.55 4.56
N ILE A 225 0.30 -6.51 5.53
CA ILE A 225 1.75 -6.66 5.32
C ILE A 225 2.06 -8.15 5.31
N ALA A 226 2.42 -8.69 4.13
CA ALA A 226 2.67 -10.12 3.93
C ALA A 226 4.17 -10.42 3.88
N ASP A 227 4.92 -10.10 4.93
CA ASP A 227 6.37 -10.36 5.05
C ASP A 227 6.73 -11.57 5.93
N GLY A 228 5.77 -12.07 6.72
CA GLY A 228 5.97 -13.18 7.65
C GLY A 228 6.58 -12.76 8.99
N VAL A 229 6.83 -11.46 9.18
CA VAL A 229 7.37 -10.84 10.40
C VAL A 229 6.27 -10.06 11.12
N HIS A 230 5.55 -9.19 10.42
CA HIS A 230 4.40 -8.45 10.97
C HIS A 230 3.25 -9.40 11.32
N SER A 231 3.14 -10.50 10.59
CA SER A 231 2.10 -11.48 10.84
C SER A 231 2.57 -12.87 10.48
N HIS A 232 2.29 -13.82 11.35
CA HIS A 232 2.53 -15.23 11.07
C HIS A 232 1.77 -15.66 9.80
N ARG A 233 2.36 -16.54 8.99
CA ARG A 233 1.78 -17.02 7.72
C ARG A 233 0.37 -17.59 7.88
N ALA A 234 0.09 -18.23 9.03
CA ALA A 234 -1.25 -18.73 9.35
C ALA A 234 -2.28 -17.60 9.56
N SER A 235 -1.86 -16.45 10.11
CA SER A 235 -2.72 -15.27 10.28
C SER A 235 -3.00 -14.58 8.94
N VAL A 236 -2.03 -14.55 8.03
CA VAL A 236 -2.24 -14.14 6.63
C VAL A 236 -3.30 -15.04 5.98
N ARG A 237 -3.17 -16.35 6.10
CA ARG A 237 -4.18 -17.30 5.58
C ARG A 237 -5.55 -17.15 6.24
N LEU A 238 -5.60 -16.87 7.54
CA LEU A 238 -6.86 -16.59 8.24
C LEU A 238 -7.54 -15.34 7.69
N ALA A 239 -6.78 -14.25 7.49
CA ALA A 239 -7.31 -13.01 6.94
C ALA A 239 -7.92 -13.23 5.55
N LEU A 240 -7.21 -13.96 4.68
CA LEU A 240 -7.72 -14.26 3.34
C LEU A 240 -8.96 -15.17 3.37
N ARG A 241 -9.04 -16.13 4.29
CA ARG A 241 -10.23 -16.98 4.44
C ARG A 241 -11.45 -16.21 4.93
N ALA A 242 -11.25 -15.25 5.83
CA ALA A 242 -12.32 -14.45 6.38
C ALA A 242 -12.81 -13.38 5.39
N LYS A 243 -11.88 -12.67 4.74
CA LYS A 243 -12.18 -11.51 3.89
C LYS A 243 -12.38 -11.84 2.42
N GLY A 244 -11.74 -12.91 1.94
CA GLY A 244 -11.56 -13.15 0.51
C GLY A 244 -10.59 -12.17 -0.15
N ALA A 245 -10.08 -12.54 -1.32
CA ALA A 245 -9.10 -11.74 -2.06
C ALA A 245 -9.66 -10.37 -2.51
N ASP A 246 -10.98 -10.21 -2.61
CA ASP A 246 -11.61 -8.94 -2.99
C ASP A 246 -11.64 -7.89 -1.86
N ARG A 247 -11.24 -8.25 -0.63
CA ARG A 247 -11.27 -7.34 0.53
C ARG A 247 -9.95 -7.28 1.29
N VAL A 248 -8.87 -7.73 0.67
CA VAL A 248 -7.51 -7.59 1.18
C VAL A 248 -6.72 -6.70 0.21
N ALA A 249 -6.14 -5.62 0.72
CA ALA A 249 -5.15 -4.84 0.00
C ALA A 249 -3.76 -5.22 0.52
N LEU A 250 -2.89 -5.69 -0.36
CA LEU A 250 -1.48 -5.86 0.01
C LEU A 250 -0.83 -4.48 0.07
N VAL A 251 -0.16 -4.22 1.18
CA VAL A 251 0.61 -3.00 1.41
C VAL A 251 2.00 -3.39 1.88
N THR A 252 3.00 -2.57 1.56
CA THR A 252 4.35 -2.84 2.05
C THR A 252 4.55 -2.30 3.45
N ASP A 253 4.03 -1.11 3.74
CA ASP A 253 4.46 -0.33 4.90
C ASP A 253 5.98 -0.13 4.90
N ALA A 254 6.56 -0.05 3.70
CA ALA A 254 8.01 0.00 3.51
C ALA A 254 8.61 1.29 4.12
N ILE A 255 9.80 1.15 4.70
CA ILE A 255 10.59 2.28 5.22
C ILE A 255 11.89 2.46 4.42
N ALA A 256 12.69 3.47 4.78
CA ALA A 256 13.93 3.81 4.08
C ALA A 256 14.90 2.63 3.83
N GLY A 257 14.94 1.64 4.73
CA GLY A 257 15.77 0.44 4.58
C GLY A 257 15.28 -0.57 3.53
N ALA A 258 14.04 -0.47 3.04
CA ALA A 258 13.51 -1.39 2.04
C ALA A 258 14.32 -1.31 0.73
N GLY A 259 14.85 -2.45 0.26
CA GLY A 259 15.70 -2.49 -0.93
C GLY A 259 17.13 -1.97 -0.73
N MET A 260 17.58 -1.88 0.53
CA MET A 260 18.94 -1.53 0.92
C MET A 260 19.58 -2.67 1.74
N GLU A 261 20.90 -2.60 1.93
CA GLU A 261 21.62 -3.53 2.82
C GLU A 261 21.24 -3.30 4.30
N PRO A 262 21.41 -4.31 5.17
CA PRO A 262 21.25 -4.15 6.62
C PRO A 262 22.04 -2.95 7.16
N GLY A 263 21.43 -2.20 8.09
CA GLY A 263 21.99 -0.95 8.59
C GLY A 263 21.04 -0.16 9.48
N VAL A 264 21.39 1.10 9.72
CA VAL A 264 20.57 2.04 10.52
C VAL A 264 19.94 3.06 9.58
N TYR A 265 18.63 3.21 9.66
CA TYR A 265 17.82 4.10 8.84
C TYR A 265 16.94 5.00 9.72
N SER A 266 16.21 5.93 9.12
CA SER A 266 15.31 6.86 9.82
C SER A 266 13.84 6.53 9.58
N LEU A 267 13.02 6.70 10.62
CA LEU A 267 11.57 6.87 10.54
C LEU A 267 11.13 8.02 11.47
N ASP A 268 10.67 9.11 10.87
CA ASP A 268 10.40 10.42 11.46
C ASP A 268 11.64 11.02 12.16
N GLY A 269 12.86 10.52 11.90
CA GLY A 269 14.08 10.86 12.65
C GLY A 269 14.32 9.98 13.88
N GLN A 270 13.59 8.88 14.05
CA GLN A 270 13.95 7.80 14.97
C GLN A 270 14.90 6.84 14.25
N GLU A 271 15.94 6.38 14.93
CA GLU A 271 16.80 5.33 14.39
C GLU A 271 16.05 4.00 14.34
N VAL A 272 16.09 3.38 13.17
CA VAL A 272 15.50 2.07 12.89
C VAL A 272 16.62 1.13 12.47
N LEU A 273 16.78 0.07 13.25
CA LEU A 273 17.71 -1.02 12.98
C LEU A 273 17.07 -1.94 11.95
N VAL A 274 17.71 -2.09 10.79
CA VAL A 274 17.25 -2.91 9.69
C VAL A 274 18.19 -4.09 9.49
N ASP A 275 17.63 -5.29 9.55
CA ASP A 275 18.29 -6.53 9.14
C ASP A 275 17.73 -7.05 7.81
N GLU A 276 18.12 -8.26 7.40
CA GLU A 276 17.66 -8.88 6.14
C GLU A 276 16.14 -9.11 6.07
N THR A 277 15.45 -9.06 7.21
CA THR A 277 14.05 -9.51 7.35
C THR A 277 13.13 -8.47 7.97
N ALA A 278 13.64 -7.57 8.81
CA ALA A 278 12.83 -6.72 9.66
C ALA A 278 13.45 -5.34 9.91
N ALA A 279 12.58 -4.40 10.26
CA ALA A 279 12.91 -3.05 10.70
C ALA A 279 12.39 -2.85 12.13
N ARG A 280 13.26 -2.49 13.07
CA ARG A 280 12.90 -2.35 14.50
C ARG A 280 13.50 -1.11 15.12
N LEU A 281 12.76 -0.49 16.04
CA LEU A 281 13.33 0.45 17.00
C LEU A 281 14.28 -0.27 17.96
N GLU A 282 15.06 0.50 18.73
CA GLU A 282 15.99 -0.03 19.73
C GLU A 282 15.30 -0.93 20.78
N ASP A 283 14.04 -0.65 21.11
CA ASP A 283 13.24 -1.45 22.06
C ASP A 283 12.63 -2.73 21.46
N GLY A 284 12.90 -3.01 20.18
CA GLY A 284 12.43 -4.19 19.45
C GLY A 284 11.07 -4.02 18.76
N THR A 285 10.39 -2.90 18.96
CA THR A 285 9.13 -2.55 18.27
C THR A 285 9.34 -2.52 16.76
N LEU A 286 8.46 -3.18 15.99
CA LEU A 286 8.49 -3.10 14.53
C LEU A 286 8.21 -1.67 14.07
N ALA A 287 9.00 -1.19 13.12
CA ALA A 287 8.93 0.16 12.57
C ALA A 287 8.85 0.09 11.04
N GLY A 288 7.64 -0.17 10.55
CA GLY A 288 7.38 -0.51 9.15
C GLY A 288 8.13 -1.77 8.70
N SER A 289 8.31 -1.93 7.39
CA SER A 289 8.90 -3.15 6.82
C SER A 289 10.01 -2.87 5.79
N VAL A 290 10.69 -3.94 5.40
CA VAL A 290 11.60 -3.98 4.23
C VAL A 290 10.97 -4.72 3.03
N LEU A 291 9.64 -4.91 3.06
CA LEU A 291 8.90 -5.69 2.08
C LEU A 291 8.79 -4.96 0.74
N ALA A 292 9.00 -5.69 -0.35
CA ALA A 292 8.63 -5.25 -1.70
C ALA A 292 7.24 -5.80 -2.08
N LEU A 293 6.44 -5.04 -2.85
CA LEU A 293 5.06 -5.44 -3.13
C LEU A 293 4.96 -6.70 -4.01
N ASP A 294 5.88 -6.92 -4.95
CA ASP A 294 5.99 -8.19 -5.69
C ASP A 294 6.33 -9.38 -4.77
N GLN A 295 7.13 -9.14 -3.73
CA GLN A 295 7.41 -10.14 -2.71
C GLN A 295 6.16 -10.44 -1.87
N ALA A 296 5.32 -9.44 -1.55
CA ALA A 296 4.04 -9.65 -0.89
C ALA A 296 3.11 -10.56 -1.72
N VAL A 297 3.02 -10.31 -3.04
CA VAL A 297 2.27 -11.15 -3.98
C VAL A 297 2.78 -12.59 -3.96
N ARG A 298 4.10 -12.79 -4.09
CA ARG A 298 4.75 -14.12 -4.03
C ARG A 298 4.46 -14.84 -2.72
N ASN A 299 4.57 -14.13 -1.61
CA ASN A 299 4.34 -14.66 -0.27
C ASN A 299 2.90 -15.14 -0.09
N VAL A 300 1.92 -14.36 -0.53
CA VAL A 300 0.51 -14.75 -0.41
C VAL A 300 0.19 -15.99 -1.23
N VAL A 301 0.67 -16.08 -2.47
CA VAL A 301 0.53 -17.29 -3.31
C VAL A 301 1.13 -18.50 -2.58
N ALA A 302 2.37 -18.37 -2.10
CA ALA A 302 3.09 -19.45 -1.44
C ALA A 302 2.47 -19.92 -0.10
N TRP A 303 1.91 -19.01 0.70
CA TRP A 303 1.49 -19.33 2.07
C TRP A 303 0.02 -19.70 2.24
N THR A 304 -0.82 -19.22 1.32
CA THR A 304 -2.28 -19.30 1.47
C THR A 304 -2.92 -20.26 0.48
N GLY A 305 -2.24 -20.58 -0.62
CA GLY A 305 -2.80 -21.33 -1.73
C GLY A 305 -3.72 -20.49 -2.63
N SER A 306 -3.77 -19.17 -2.43
CA SER A 306 -4.49 -18.25 -3.33
C SER A 306 -3.89 -18.30 -4.73
N GLY A 307 -4.74 -18.17 -5.75
CA GLY A 307 -4.28 -18.12 -7.13
C GLY A 307 -3.48 -16.85 -7.40
N VAL A 308 -2.57 -16.91 -8.38
CA VAL A 308 -1.78 -15.74 -8.81
C VAL A 308 -2.66 -14.55 -9.18
N ALA A 309 -3.77 -14.80 -9.90
CA ALA A 309 -4.71 -13.75 -10.28
C ALA A 309 -5.37 -13.05 -9.07
N GLU A 310 -5.62 -13.79 -7.99
CA GLU A 310 -6.15 -13.23 -6.74
C GLU A 310 -5.08 -12.41 -6.01
N ALA A 311 -3.84 -12.91 -5.95
CA ALA A 311 -2.72 -12.18 -5.35
C ALA A 311 -2.42 -10.87 -6.07
N CYS A 312 -2.39 -10.89 -7.40
CA CYS A 312 -2.27 -9.67 -8.21
C CYS A 312 -3.46 -8.72 -7.99
N ARG A 313 -4.69 -9.24 -7.83
CA ARG A 313 -5.88 -8.43 -7.54
C ARG A 313 -5.76 -7.68 -6.21
N MET A 314 -5.27 -8.34 -5.17
CA MET A 314 -5.03 -7.73 -3.85
C MET A 314 -3.97 -6.61 -3.91
N ALA A 315 -3.04 -6.66 -4.86
CA ALA A 315 -2.03 -5.63 -5.08
C ALA A 315 -2.41 -4.59 -6.16
N SER A 316 -3.58 -4.68 -6.81
CA SER A 316 -3.94 -3.80 -7.92
C SER A 316 -5.41 -3.37 -7.94
N GLU A 317 -6.33 -4.27 -8.28
CA GLU A 317 -7.77 -3.95 -8.39
C GLU A 317 -8.38 -3.53 -7.06
N VAL A 318 -8.04 -4.20 -5.96
CA VAL A 318 -8.55 -3.86 -4.62
C VAL A 318 -8.15 -2.44 -4.22
N PRO A 319 -6.85 -2.06 -4.21
CA PRO A 319 -6.44 -0.70 -3.92
C PRO A 319 -6.98 0.33 -4.92
N ALA A 320 -7.04 0.01 -6.23
CA ALA A 320 -7.63 0.90 -7.23
C ALA A 320 -9.11 1.20 -6.95
N ARG A 321 -9.91 0.17 -6.65
CA ARG A 321 -11.33 0.32 -6.33
C ARG A 321 -11.54 1.08 -5.03
N LEU A 322 -10.71 0.82 -4.01
CA LEU A 322 -10.78 1.51 -2.73
C LEU A 322 -10.59 3.03 -2.90
N LEU A 323 -9.62 3.43 -3.73
CA LEU A 323 -9.36 4.83 -4.06
C LEU A 323 -10.27 5.40 -5.17
N GLY A 324 -11.23 4.63 -5.69
CA GLY A 324 -12.14 5.08 -6.76
C GLY A 324 -11.48 5.30 -8.13
N LEU A 325 -10.32 4.69 -8.39
CA LEU A 325 -9.58 4.83 -9.64
C LEU A 325 -10.26 4.05 -10.77
N ARG A 326 -10.90 4.76 -11.70
CA ARG A 326 -11.74 4.15 -12.74
C ARG A 326 -10.98 3.50 -13.90
N ALA A 327 -9.72 3.87 -14.10
CA ALA A 327 -8.91 3.43 -15.24
C ALA A 327 -7.66 2.61 -14.83
N LYS A 328 -7.53 2.20 -13.57
CA LYS A 328 -6.38 1.44 -13.06
C LYS A 328 -6.79 0.12 -12.41
N GLY A 329 -5.80 -0.76 -12.21
CA GLY A 329 -5.97 -2.00 -11.45
C GLY A 329 -6.65 -3.16 -12.18
N ARG A 330 -6.94 -3.04 -13.48
CA ARG A 330 -7.55 -4.12 -14.29
C ARG A 330 -6.99 -4.16 -15.70
N LEU A 331 -6.90 -5.36 -16.27
CA LEU A 331 -6.65 -5.57 -17.69
C LEU A 331 -7.98 -5.54 -18.44
N ALA A 332 -8.39 -4.35 -18.87
CA ALA A 332 -9.65 -4.15 -19.59
C ALA A 332 -9.54 -3.00 -20.59
N VAL A 333 -10.26 -3.09 -21.70
CA VAL A 333 -10.29 -2.04 -22.73
C VAL A 333 -10.67 -0.69 -22.11
N GLY A 334 -9.93 0.35 -22.45
CA GLY A 334 -10.09 1.72 -21.94
C GLY A 334 -9.29 2.04 -20.68
N PHE A 335 -8.77 1.03 -19.96
CA PHE A 335 -7.92 1.23 -18.79
C PHE A 335 -6.53 1.72 -19.22
N ASP A 336 -5.84 2.38 -18.29
CA ASP A 336 -4.44 2.75 -18.45
C ASP A 336 -3.62 1.47 -18.66
N ALA A 337 -2.65 1.53 -19.57
CA ALA A 337 -1.69 0.44 -19.77
C ALA A 337 -0.61 0.47 -18.68
N ASP A 338 -1.05 0.40 -17.43
CA ASP A 338 -0.22 0.15 -16.26
C ASP A 338 -0.12 -1.36 -16.09
N LEU A 339 1.05 -1.92 -16.36
CA LEU A 339 1.25 -3.36 -16.53
C LEU A 339 2.50 -3.83 -15.79
N VAL A 340 2.42 -5.02 -15.21
CA VAL A 340 3.58 -5.75 -14.69
C VAL A 340 3.74 -7.03 -15.49
N LEU A 341 4.94 -7.25 -16.02
CA LEU A 341 5.35 -8.49 -16.66
C LEU A 341 6.15 -9.28 -15.64
N LEU A 342 5.67 -10.49 -15.32
CA LEU A 342 6.25 -11.37 -14.32
C LEU A 342 6.85 -12.62 -15.00
N ASP A 343 7.91 -13.17 -14.42
CA ASP A 343 8.42 -14.51 -14.74
C ASP A 343 7.66 -15.62 -14.01
N ASP A 344 8.06 -16.86 -14.22
CA ASP A 344 7.41 -18.06 -13.66
C ASP A 344 7.49 -18.11 -12.13
N GLU A 345 8.47 -17.44 -11.51
CA GLU A 345 8.56 -17.28 -10.07
C GLU A 345 7.86 -16.01 -9.54
N LEU A 346 7.09 -15.34 -10.40
CA LEU A 346 6.37 -14.09 -10.12
C LEU A 346 7.29 -12.92 -9.76
N ARG A 347 8.55 -12.91 -10.22
CA ARG A 347 9.44 -11.75 -10.09
C ARG A 347 9.22 -10.79 -11.25
N VAL A 348 9.40 -9.51 -10.97
CA VAL A 348 9.21 -8.44 -11.94
C VAL A 348 10.30 -8.47 -13.00
N ARG A 349 9.87 -8.65 -14.26
CA ARG A 349 10.69 -8.56 -15.46
C ARG A 349 10.60 -7.19 -16.11
N ALA A 350 9.40 -6.62 -16.17
CA ALA A 350 9.22 -5.27 -16.64
C ALA A 350 7.97 -4.64 -16.03
N THR A 351 7.99 -3.31 -15.92
CA THR A 351 6.87 -2.52 -15.40
C THR A 351 6.61 -1.37 -16.36
N PHE A 352 5.35 -1.19 -16.73
CA PHE A 352 4.89 -0.13 -17.62
C PHE A 352 3.88 0.75 -16.91
N ALA A 353 3.92 2.05 -17.17
CA ALA A 353 2.85 2.98 -16.81
C ALA A 353 2.41 3.74 -18.05
N GLU A 354 1.10 3.74 -18.31
CA GLU A 354 0.51 4.30 -19.52
C GLU A 354 1.27 3.85 -20.79
N GLY A 355 1.62 2.56 -20.86
CA GLY A 355 2.32 1.94 -21.99
C GLY A 355 3.80 2.31 -22.14
N ARG A 356 4.35 3.16 -21.26
CA ARG A 356 5.79 3.48 -21.23
C ARG A 356 6.51 2.53 -20.29
N CYS A 357 7.62 1.94 -20.74
CA CYS A 357 8.46 1.10 -19.90
C CYS A 357 9.15 1.95 -18.82
N LEU A 358 8.86 1.67 -17.56
CA LEU A 358 9.47 2.32 -16.39
C LEU A 358 10.65 1.51 -15.84
N PHE A 359 10.59 0.19 -15.96
CA PHE A 359 11.61 -0.72 -15.49
C PHE A 359 11.67 -1.94 -16.40
N HIS A 360 12.88 -2.42 -16.65
CA HIS A 360 13.13 -3.68 -17.35
C HIS A 360 14.34 -4.37 -16.73
N ARG A 361 14.15 -5.58 -16.24
CA ARG A 361 15.22 -6.46 -15.80
C ARG A 361 15.74 -7.23 -17.01
N PRO A 362 17.03 -7.07 -17.40
CA PRO A 362 17.60 -7.86 -18.48
C PRO A 362 17.46 -9.36 -18.16
N PRO A 363 17.33 -10.23 -19.19
CA PRO A 363 17.33 -11.66 -18.97
C PRO A 363 18.58 -12.05 -18.18
N THR A 364 18.43 -12.78 -17.08
CA THR A 364 19.55 -13.47 -16.46
C THR A 364 20.07 -14.45 -17.49
N LEU A 365 21.25 -14.18 -18.06
CA LEU A 365 22.00 -15.17 -18.81
C LEU A 365 22.33 -16.28 -17.81
N SER A 366 21.54 -17.35 -17.82
CA SER A 366 21.95 -18.60 -17.21
C SER A 366 23.22 -19.03 -17.94
N LEU A 367 24.37 -18.87 -17.30
CA LEU A 367 25.59 -19.53 -17.76
C LEU A 367 25.25 -21.03 -17.82
N PRO A 368 25.44 -21.70 -18.97
CA PRO A 368 25.21 -23.12 -19.04
C PRO A 368 26.12 -23.80 -18.01
N THR A 369 25.50 -24.58 -17.13
CA THR A 369 26.17 -25.46 -16.16
C THR A 369 27.00 -26.52 -16.85
#